data_AF-A0A8E0R212-F1
#
_entry.id   AF-A0A8E0R212-F1
#
_cell.length_a   1.000
_cell.length_b   1.000
_cell.length_c   1.000
_cell.angle_alpha   90.00
_cell.angle_beta   90.00
_cell.angle_gamma   90.00
#
_symmetry.space_group_name_H-M   'P 1'
#
loop_
_entity.id
_entity.type
_entity.pdbx_description
1 polymer ?
#
loop_
_entity_poly.entity_id
_entity_poly.type
_entity_poly.pdbx_seq_one_letter_code
_entity_poly.pdbx_strand_id
1 'polypeptide(L)'
;MSAGRALRLVQMMRLYELDMPRTPHTMQLDQYQWQLTPDQEDWVDIESKRRTFWFAYLIDCFTSLVDGLHMFFDEQLIQVRLPALEANFVSNHPMEMSFLTDVVPDVSVKGPHNNLSPFVECVIGATICGRVLQHRQNAPTRPCEGFCSRHRTLNALLAQRIRMLRIYASLEYPDPIIAFVALTAQVDVLMLYDLIESKPLGTSMEGTQLVQALHAEHQQQALDAVTDISLLVAVLGQHFQMHPLTPILLLLGARFSQSHPELNNAYVKLMPSILTMLQDSMGLNKLSQNFSSTLKAPGRHVVLDGVLELWSFGDSSYLIPV
;
A
#
# COMPACT_ATOMS: atom_id res chain seq x y z
N MET A 1 20.64 -1.32 -7.92
CA MET A 1 20.06 0.04 -8.10
C MET A 1 19.21 0.33 -6.87
N SER A 2 19.21 1.53 -6.27
CA SER A 2 18.36 1.81 -5.09
C SER A 2 16.93 2.23 -5.47
N ALA A 3 15.96 2.08 -4.55
CA ALA A 3 14.55 2.40 -4.78
C ALA A 3 14.42 3.88 -5.14
N GLY A 4 15.07 4.77 -4.39
CA GLY A 4 15.12 6.20 -4.75
C GLY A 4 15.70 6.46 -6.15
N ARG A 5 16.68 5.67 -6.63
CA ARG A 5 17.18 5.79 -8.01
C ARG A 5 16.16 5.30 -9.04
N ALA A 6 15.48 4.18 -8.77
CA ALA A 6 14.43 3.66 -9.64
C ALA A 6 13.23 4.63 -9.72
N LEU A 7 12.73 5.11 -8.58
CA LEU A 7 11.69 6.15 -8.50
C LEU A 7 12.12 7.40 -9.26
N ARG A 8 13.37 7.83 -9.11
CA ARG A 8 13.90 8.99 -9.84
C ARG A 8 13.93 8.78 -11.35
N LEU A 9 14.26 7.57 -11.83
CA LEU A 9 14.21 7.24 -13.26
C LEU A 9 12.77 7.26 -13.78
N VAL A 10 11.83 6.66 -13.06
CA VAL A 10 10.39 6.69 -13.40
C VAL A 10 9.86 8.12 -13.50
N GLN A 11 10.28 9.01 -12.58
CA GLN A 11 9.97 10.43 -12.64
C GLN A 11 10.63 11.12 -13.84
N MET A 12 11.91 10.87 -14.11
CA MET A 12 12.63 11.44 -15.26
C MET A 12 12.01 11.01 -16.59
N MET A 13 11.50 9.79 -16.67
CA MET A 13 10.76 9.27 -17.83
C MET A 13 9.31 9.75 -17.90
N ARG A 14 8.84 10.50 -16.89
CA ARG A 14 7.47 11.04 -16.77
C ARG A 14 6.39 9.97 -16.94
N LEU A 15 6.66 8.75 -16.45
CA LEU A 15 5.67 7.66 -16.58
C LEU A 15 4.37 7.95 -15.81
N TYR A 16 4.41 8.86 -14.83
CA TYR A 16 3.23 9.32 -14.08
C TYR A 16 2.26 10.17 -14.92
N GLU A 17 2.64 10.57 -16.14
CA GLU A 17 1.81 11.34 -17.07
C GLU A 17 1.52 10.57 -18.38
N LEU A 18 1.73 9.25 -18.37
CA LEU A 18 1.72 8.41 -19.58
C LEU A 18 0.42 8.50 -20.39
N ASP A 19 -0.73 8.59 -19.72
CA ASP A 19 -2.05 8.65 -20.34
C ASP A 19 -2.64 10.08 -20.32
N MET A 20 -1.81 11.10 -20.06
CA MET A 20 -2.24 12.50 -20.12
C MET A 20 -2.70 12.86 -21.54
N PRO A 21 -3.88 13.48 -21.73
CA PRO A 21 -4.33 13.93 -23.04
C PRO A 21 -3.32 14.89 -23.68
N ARG A 22 -2.82 14.52 -24.87
CA ARG A 22 -1.87 15.36 -25.60
C ARG A 22 -2.59 16.60 -26.15
N THR A 23 -2.14 17.78 -25.74
CA THR A 23 -2.59 19.06 -26.29
C THR A 23 -1.54 19.57 -27.31
N PRO A 24 -1.89 20.50 -28.21
CA PRO A 24 -0.94 21.04 -29.20
C PRO A 24 0.33 21.63 -28.56
N HIS A 25 0.23 22.11 -27.32
CA HIS A 25 1.36 22.65 -26.55
C HIS A 25 2.28 21.56 -25.98
N THR A 26 1.75 20.39 -25.61
CA THR A 26 2.58 19.26 -25.13
C THR A 26 3.26 18.50 -26.28
N MET A 27 2.68 18.49 -27.48
CA MET A 27 3.30 17.89 -28.67
C MET A 27 4.64 18.53 -29.07
N GLN A 28 4.86 19.82 -28.78
CA GLN A 28 6.12 20.51 -29.07
C GLN A 28 7.27 20.11 -28.12
N LEU A 29 6.94 19.66 -26.89
CA LEU A 29 7.95 19.25 -25.90
C LEU A 29 8.41 17.80 -26.12
N ASP A 30 7.49 16.93 -26.55
CA ASP A 30 7.76 15.51 -26.81
C ASP A 30 8.60 15.27 -28.07
N GLN A 31 8.62 16.23 -29.00
CA GLN A 31 9.41 16.19 -30.24
C GLN A 31 10.93 16.06 -29.98
N TYR A 32 11.39 16.38 -28.75
CA TYR A 32 12.78 16.23 -28.31
C TYR A 32 13.01 15.09 -27.30
N GLN A 33 11.96 14.47 -26.74
CA GLN A 33 12.07 13.48 -25.67
C GLN A 33 11.76 12.04 -26.11
N TRP A 34 10.95 11.84 -27.13
CA TRP A 34 10.58 10.51 -27.61
C TRP A 34 10.62 10.46 -29.15
N GLN A 35 11.71 9.91 -29.70
CA GLN A 35 11.88 9.70 -31.16
C GLN A 35 11.02 8.57 -31.73
N LEU A 36 9.96 8.16 -31.05
CA LEU A 36 9.00 7.18 -31.56
C LEU A 36 7.76 7.96 -32.00
N THR A 37 7.48 7.93 -33.30
CA THR A 37 6.24 8.47 -33.86
C THR A 37 5.03 7.85 -33.12
N PRO A 38 4.01 8.64 -32.74
CA PRO A 38 2.81 8.17 -32.02
C PRO A 38 2.11 6.95 -32.64
N ASP A 39 2.29 6.74 -33.94
CA ASP A 39 1.67 5.67 -34.72
C ASP A 39 2.37 4.30 -34.57
N GLN A 40 3.41 4.15 -33.74
CA GLN A 40 4.23 2.94 -33.66
C GLN A 40 4.40 2.32 -32.27
N GLU A 41 3.81 2.88 -31.21
CA GLU A 41 3.96 2.27 -29.87
C GLU A 41 2.93 1.15 -29.69
N ASP A 42 3.42 -0.10 -29.62
CA ASP A 42 2.57 -1.28 -29.44
C ASP A 42 1.83 -1.19 -28.08
N TRP A 43 0.61 -1.70 -28.02
CA TRP A 43 -0.19 -1.70 -26.79
C TRP A 43 0.57 -2.36 -25.62
N VAL A 44 1.33 -3.42 -25.91
CA VAL A 44 2.18 -4.13 -24.94
C VAL A 44 3.24 -3.20 -24.33
N ASP A 45 3.85 -2.32 -25.12
CA ASP A 45 4.88 -1.40 -24.64
C ASP A 45 4.28 -0.33 -23.73
N ILE A 46 3.13 0.22 -24.11
CA ILE A 46 2.39 1.19 -23.28
C ILE A 46 1.96 0.52 -21.97
N GLU A 47 1.39 -0.67 -22.04
CA GLU A 47 0.93 -1.41 -20.86
C GLU A 47 2.11 -1.81 -19.95
N SER A 48 3.26 -2.17 -20.52
CA SER A 48 4.49 -2.42 -19.77
C SER A 48 4.96 -1.18 -19.01
N LYS A 49 4.86 0.01 -19.61
CA LYS A 49 5.15 1.29 -18.93
C LYS A 49 4.14 1.58 -17.81
N ARG A 50 2.84 1.36 -18.03
CA ARG A 50 1.81 1.51 -16.98
C ARG A 50 2.12 0.62 -15.78
N ARG A 51 2.38 -0.67 -16.02
CA ARG A 51 2.72 -1.64 -14.98
C ARG A 51 4.00 -1.27 -14.24
N THR A 52 5.02 -0.80 -14.97
CA THR A 52 6.27 -0.29 -14.38
C THR A 52 6.02 0.90 -13.45
N PHE A 53 5.22 1.87 -13.89
CA PHE A 53 4.84 3.01 -13.07
C PHE A 53 4.09 2.58 -11.81
N TRP A 54 3.05 1.77 -11.95
CA TRP A 54 2.24 1.35 -10.80
C TRP A 54 3.04 0.53 -9.80
N PHE A 55 3.95 -0.33 -10.26
CA PHE A 55 4.83 -1.06 -9.35
C PHE A 55 5.81 -0.13 -8.62
N ALA A 56 6.36 0.87 -9.31
CA ALA A 56 7.18 1.90 -8.67
C ALA A 56 6.39 2.71 -7.64
N TYR A 57 5.13 3.05 -7.94
CA TYR A 57 4.22 3.72 -7.00
C TYR A 57 3.94 2.87 -5.75
N LEU A 58 3.70 1.55 -5.89
CA LEU A 58 3.57 0.65 -4.74
C LEU A 58 4.80 0.73 -3.82
N ILE A 59 6.00 0.68 -4.40
CA ILE A 59 7.25 0.76 -3.63
C ILE A 59 7.35 2.10 -2.90
N ASP A 60 7.05 3.21 -3.58
CA ASP A 60 7.04 4.53 -2.97
C ASP A 60 6.11 4.60 -1.75
N CYS A 61 4.86 4.14 -1.90
CA CYS A 61 3.90 4.10 -0.81
C CYS A 61 4.41 3.24 0.36
N PHE A 62 4.76 1.98 0.12
CA PHE A 62 5.09 1.05 1.20
C PHE A 62 6.42 1.38 1.89
N THR A 63 7.43 1.83 1.15
CA THR A 63 8.71 2.23 1.76
C THR A 63 8.59 3.52 2.56
N SER A 64 7.75 4.46 2.11
CA SER A 64 7.47 5.69 2.84
C SER A 64 6.82 5.43 4.21
N LEU A 65 6.03 4.37 4.35
CA LEU A 65 5.40 4.00 5.63
C LEU A 65 6.40 3.62 6.71
N VAL A 66 7.51 2.97 6.35
CA VAL A 66 8.44 2.39 7.31
C VAL A 66 9.01 3.47 8.23
N ASP A 67 9.41 4.60 7.67
CA ASP A 67 10.00 5.72 8.43
C ASP A 67 9.09 6.97 8.45
N GLY A 68 7.88 6.86 7.89
CA GLY A 68 6.92 7.96 7.81
C GLY A 68 7.36 9.10 6.89
N LEU A 69 8.09 8.79 5.81
CA LEU A 69 8.62 9.76 4.85
C LEU A 69 7.53 10.30 3.91
N HIS A 70 7.78 11.43 3.27
CA HIS A 70 6.92 11.91 2.19
C HIS A 70 7.08 11.03 0.95
N MET A 71 5.95 10.69 0.32
CA MET A 71 5.94 9.96 -0.95
C MET A 71 6.55 10.79 -2.07
N PHE A 72 7.26 10.14 -2.98
CA PHE A 72 7.80 10.74 -4.21
C PHE A 72 6.71 11.16 -5.19
N PHE A 73 5.64 10.37 -5.29
CA PHE A 73 4.53 10.65 -6.19
C PHE A 73 3.37 11.28 -5.44
N ASP A 74 2.86 12.40 -5.97
CA ASP A 74 1.60 12.98 -5.54
C ASP A 74 0.45 12.29 -6.28
N GLU A 75 -0.44 11.64 -5.52
CA GLU A 75 -1.62 10.95 -6.03
C GLU A 75 -2.43 11.81 -7.01
N GLN A 76 -2.53 13.13 -6.76
CA GLN A 76 -3.33 14.05 -7.58
C GLN A 76 -2.73 14.34 -8.96
N LEU A 77 -1.43 14.10 -9.12
CA LEU A 77 -0.70 14.36 -10.37
C LEU A 77 -0.61 13.11 -11.27
N ILE A 78 -1.08 11.96 -10.79
CA ILE A 78 -1.00 10.70 -11.53
C ILE A 78 -2.05 10.71 -12.66
N GLN A 79 -1.56 10.71 -13.90
CA GLN A 79 -2.34 10.61 -15.13
C GLN A 79 -1.96 9.32 -15.86
N VAL A 80 -2.15 8.19 -15.17
CA VAL A 80 -1.89 6.84 -15.68
C VAL A 80 -3.12 5.99 -15.45
N ARG A 81 -3.56 5.25 -16.46
CA ARG A 81 -4.67 4.29 -16.34
C ARG A 81 -4.23 3.11 -15.51
N LEU A 82 -5.16 2.51 -14.79
CA LEU A 82 -4.92 1.28 -14.04
C LEU A 82 -4.42 0.17 -14.98
N PRO A 83 -3.60 -0.77 -14.50
CA PRO A 83 -3.08 -1.85 -15.31
C PRO A 83 -4.21 -2.80 -15.75
N ALA A 84 -4.13 -3.29 -16.99
CA ALA A 84 -5.04 -4.28 -17.51
C ALA A 84 -4.87 -5.65 -16.81
N LEU A 85 -5.86 -6.52 -16.93
CA LEU A 85 -5.77 -7.91 -16.46
C LEU A 85 -4.57 -8.64 -17.08
N GLU A 86 -3.91 -9.50 -16.31
CA GLU A 86 -2.74 -10.27 -16.78
C GLU A 86 -3.04 -11.11 -18.02
N ALA A 87 -4.21 -11.75 -18.06
CA ALA A 87 -4.65 -12.52 -19.22
C ALA A 87 -4.67 -11.66 -20.50
N ASN A 88 -5.06 -10.39 -20.40
CA ASN A 88 -5.09 -9.47 -21.54
C ASN A 88 -3.68 -9.04 -21.94
N PHE A 89 -2.81 -8.79 -20.96
CA PHE A 89 -1.41 -8.44 -21.21
C PHE A 89 -0.66 -9.57 -21.93
N VAL A 90 -0.73 -10.78 -21.40
CA VAL A 90 -0.05 -11.97 -21.95
C VAL A 90 -0.59 -12.35 -23.33
N SER A 91 -1.91 -12.18 -23.56
CA SER A 91 -2.53 -12.50 -24.86
C SER A 91 -2.43 -11.38 -25.89
N ASN A 92 -1.77 -10.25 -25.56
CA ASN A 92 -1.77 -9.03 -26.37
C ASN A 92 -3.19 -8.65 -26.82
N HIS A 93 -4.13 -8.62 -25.86
CA HIS A 93 -5.51 -8.23 -26.08
C HIS A 93 -5.74 -6.83 -25.50
N PRO A 94 -5.73 -5.76 -26.33
CA PRO A 94 -5.89 -4.40 -25.86
C PRO A 94 -7.15 -4.20 -25.02
N MET A 95 -6.98 -3.64 -23.84
CA MET A 95 -8.07 -3.24 -22.96
C MET A 95 -7.79 -1.85 -22.41
N GLU A 96 -8.79 -0.97 -22.51
CA GLU A 96 -8.74 0.35 -21.92
C GLU A 96 -9.23 0.30 -20.48
N MET A 97 -8.37 0.71 -19.55
CA MET A 97 -8.67 0.72 -18.12
C MET A 97 -8.99 2.14 -17.63
N SER A 98 -9.74 2.24 -16.53
CA SER A 98 -10.07 3.52 -15.89
C SER A 98 -8.87 4.11 -15.14
N PHE A 99 -8.97 5.38 -14.74
CA PHE A 99 -7.99 5.99 -13.84
C PHE A 99 -8.27 5.59 -12.38
N LEU A 100 -7.25 5.75 -11.52
CA LEU A 100 -7.37 5.47 -10.08
C LEU A 100 -8.48 6.32 -9.42
N THR A 101 -8.60 7.58 -9.84
CA THR A 101 -9.63 8.53 -9.37
C THR A 101 -11.05 8.05 -9.60
N ASP A 102 -11.26 7.21 -10.63
CA ASP A 102 -12.58 6.69 -10.99
C ASP A 102 -12.97 5.47 -10.12
N VAL A 103 -11.98 4.78 -9.54
CA VAL A 103 -12.17 3.51 -8.80
C VAL A 103 -12.10 3.70 -7.28
N VAL A 104 -11.39 4.71 -6.81
CA VAL A 104 -11.30 5.06 -5.38
C VAL A 104 -11.97 6.43 -5.13
N PRO A 105 -13.29 6.54 -5.32
CA PRO A 105 -13.99 7.75 -4.93
C PRO A 105 -14.03 7.87 -3.41
N ASP A 106 -14.15 9.11 -2.93
CA ASP A 106 -14.49 9.43 -1.55
C ASP A 106 -15.92 8.89 -1.27
N VAL A 107 -16.00 7.63 -0.84
CA VAL A 107 -17.15 6.97 -0.19
C VAL A 107 -18.43 6.76 -1.05
N SER A 108 -18.48 7.15 -2.33
CA SER A 108 -19.74 7.11 -3.10
C SER A 108 -19.62 6.63 -4.55
N VAL A 109 -19.36 5.33 -4.77
CA VAL A 109 -19.88 4.61 -5.96
C VAL A 109 -20.20 3.15 -5.61
N LYS A 110 -21.49 2.78 -5.67
CA LYS A 110 -21.96 1.40 -5.83
C LYS A 110 -22.05 1.13 -7.33
N GLY A 111 -20.92 0.80 -7.94
CA GLY A 111 -20.82 0.38 -9.33
C GLY A 111 -20.47 -1.11 -9.40
N PRO A 112 -20.88 -1.83 -10.45
CA PRO A 112 -20.52 -3.22 -10.66
C PRO A 112 -19.06 -3.26 -11.13
N HIS A 113 -18.09 -3.05 -10.24
CA HIS A 113 -16.69 -3.32 -10.53
C HIS A 113 -16.49 -4.84 -10.47
N ASN A 114 -17.04 -5.53 -11.46
CA ASN A 114 -16.87 -6.96 -11.66
C ASN A 114 -15.38 -7.20 -11.96
N ASN A 115 -14.70 -7.84 -11.01
CA ASN A 115 -13.38 -8.46 -11.14
C ASN A 115 -12.20 -7.48 -11.40
N LEU A 116 -11.89 -6.62 -10.42
CA LEU A 116 -10.57 -5.97 -10.39
C LEU A 116 -9.47 -7.03 -10.26
N SER A 117 -8.33 -6.80 -10.93
CA SER A 117 -7.19 -7.70 -10.81
C SER A 117 -6.55 -7.59 -9.42
N PRO A 118 -5.86 -8.64 -8.93
CA PRO A 118 -5.08 -8.55 -7.70
C PRO A 118 -4.05 -7.41 -7.72
N PHE A 119 -3.47 -7.12 -8.89
CA PHE A 119 -2.55 -5.99 -9.03
C PHE A 119 -3.23 -4.62 -8.87
N VAL A 120 -4.43 -4.44 -9.43
CA VAL A 120 -5.21 -3.22 -9.22
C VAL A 120 -5.63 -3.08 -7.75
N GLU A 121 -6.00 -4.18 -7.11
CA GLU A 121 -6.29 -4.23 -5.68
C GLU A 121 -5.09 -3.79 -4.82
N CYS A 122 -3.87 -4.20 -5.19
CA CYS A 122 -2.64 -3.69 -4.58
C CYS A 122 -2.46 -2.18 -4.74
N VAL A 123 -2.70 -1.64 -5.94
CA VAL A 123 -2.61 -0.19 -6.20
C VAL A 123 -3.60 0.58 -5.33
N ILE A 124 -4.84 0.08 -5.22
CA ILE A 124 -5.86 0.69 -4.36
C ILE A 124 -5.44 0.64 -2.89
N GLY A 125 -4.99 -0.52 -2.40
CA GLY A 125 -4.51 -0.68 -1.03
C GLY A 125 -3.36 0.27 -0.69
N ALA A 126 -2.34 0.33 -1.55
CA ALA A 126 -1.20 1.23 -1.38
C ALA A 126 -1.61 2.71 -1.40
N THR A 127 -2.59 3.09 -2.24
CA THR A 127 -3.12 4.46 -2.29
C THR A 127 -3.80 4.86 -0.99
N ILE A 128 -4.67 3.99 -0.46
CA ILE A 128 -5.36 4.26 0.82
C ILE A 128 -4.32 4.38 1.95
N CYS A 129 -3.32 3.50 1.93
CA CYS A 129 -2.20 3.53 2.86
C CYS A 129 -1.41 4.85 2.78
N GLY A 130 -1.13 5.34 1.56
CA GLY A 130 -0.54 6.65 1.32
C GLY A 130 -1.38 7.80 1.88
N ARG A 131 -2.71 7.75 1.71
CA ARG A 131 -3.64 8.75 2.29
C ARG A 131 -3.64 8.72 3.82
N VAL A 132 -3.57 7.53 4.44
CA VAL A 132 -3.42 7.38 5.90
C VAL A 132 -2.11 7.97 6.40
N LEU A 133 -1.00 7.72 5.69
CA LEU A 133 0.30 8.31 6.00
C LEU A 133 0.28 9.85 5.90
N GLN A 134 -0.29 10.40 4.83
CA GLN A 134 -0.46 11.84 4.67
C GLN A 134 -1.34 12.44 5.77
N HIS A 135 -2.39 11.74 6.20
CA HIS A 135 -3.24 12.17 7.32
C HIS A 135 -2.47 12.26 8.63
N ARG A 136 -1.60 11.28 8.92
CA ARG A 136 -0.67 11.29 10.07
C ARG A 136 0.35 12.42 10.00
N GLN A 137 0.89 12.71 8.81
CA GLN A 137 1.87 13.78 8.59
C GLN A 137 1.24 15.16 8.78
N ASN A 138 -0.01 15.32 8.34
CA ASN A 138 -0.78 16.57 8.43
C ASN A 138 -1.62 16.70 9.70
N ALA A 139 -1.33 15.90 10.73
CA ALA A 139 -2.06 15.97 12.00
C ALA A 139 -1.93 17.38 12.63
N PRO A 140 -3.05 18.03 12.98
CA PRO A 140 -3.02 19.40 13.47
C PRO A 140 -2.52 19.46 14.91
N THR A 141 -1.97 20.61 15.31
CA THR A 141 -1.52 20.86 16.69
C THR A 141 -2.64 21.30 17.63
N ARG A 142 -3.86 21.45 17.11
CA ARG A 142 -5.06 21.92 17.81
C ARG A 142 -6.28 21.15 17.33
N PRO A 143 -7.40 21.14 18.08
CA PRO A 143 -8.63 20.48 17.67
C PRO A 143 -9.10 21.06 16.34
N CYS A 144 -9.47 20.18 15.40
CA CYS A 144 -9.92 20.58 14.07
C CYS A 144 -10.98 19.58 13.59
N GLU A 145 -12.21 20.06 13.37
CA GLU A 145 -13.30 19.21 12.86
C GLU A 145 -12.96 18.60 11.50
N GLY A 146 -12.23 19.33 10.64
CA GLY A 146 -11.78 18.83 9.34
C GLY A 146 -10.85 17.62 9.46
N PHE A 147 -10.01 17.56 10.50
CA PHE A 147 -9.17 16.40 10.77
C PHE A 147 -10.02 15.19 11.19
N CYS A 148 -10.98 15.37 12.09
CA CYS A 148 -11.86 14.28 12.53
C CYS A 148 -12.77 13.78 11.41
N SER A 149 -13.30 14.67 10.58
CA SER A 149 -14.07 14.30 9.39
C SER A 149 -13.22 13.46 8.44
N ARG A 150 -12.00 13.90 8.12
CA ARG A 150 -11.07 13.14 7.27
C ARG A 150 -10.71 11.78 7.87
N HIS A 151 -10.47 11.73 9.19
CA HIS A 151 -10.19 10.49 9.91
C HIS A 151 -11.33 9.47 9.75
N ARG A 152 -12.58 9.91 9.98
CA ARG A 152 -13.76 9.06 9.82
C ARG A 152 -13.97 8.62 8.38
N THR A 153 -13.74 9.49 7.41
CA THR A 153 -13.84 9.16 5.98
C THR A 153 -12.84 8.07 5.60
N LEU A 154 -11.57 8.19 6.00
CA LEU A 154 -10.55 7.15 5.78
C LEU A 154 -10.94 5.83 6.46
N ASN A 155 -11.41 5.89 7.70
CA ASN A 155 -11.84 4.70 8.42
C ASN A 155 -13.05 4.01 7.76
N ALA A 156 -14.03 4.78 7.28
CA ALA A 156 -15.19 4.26 6.56
C ALA A 156 -14.80 3.60 5.22
N LEU A 157 -13.86 4.22 4.50
CA LEU A 157 -13.29 3.65 3.27
C LEU A 157 -12.59 2.32 3.55
N LEU A 158 -11.74 2.24 4.58
CA LEU A 158 -11.08 1.00 5.00
C LEU A 158 -12.10 -0.09 5.39
N ALA A 159 -13.11 0.25 6.19
CA ALA A 159 -14.16 -0.68 6.57
C ALA A 159 -14.93 -1.22 5.34
N GLN A 160 -15.17 -0.37 4.34
CA GLN A 160 -15.76 -0.81 3.07
C GLN A 160 -14.83 -1.76 2.31
N ARG A 161 -13.53 -1.42 2.18
CA ARG A 161 -12.54 -2.29 1.50
C ARG A 161 -12.39 -3.63 2.20
N ILE A 162 -12.26 -3.66 3.52
CA ILE A 162 -12.15 -4.90 4.32
C ILE A 162 -13.35 -5.82 4.07
N ARG A 163 -14.57 -5.28 4.05
CA ARG A 163 -15.78 -6.08 3.74
C ARG A 163 -15.73 -6.69 2.34
N MET A 164 -15.25 -5.96 1.34
CA MET A 164 -15.14 -6.47 -0.03
C MET A 164 -14.05 -7.55 -0.13
N LEU A 165 -12.87 -7.30 0.45
CA LEU A 165 -11.74 -8.24 0.43
C LEU A 165 -12.04 -9.54 1.18
N ARG A 166 -12.84 -9.48 2.25
CA ARG A 166 -13.26 -10.67 3.01
C ARG A 166 -14.04 -11.68 2.17
N ILE A 167 -14.79 -11.22 1.16
CA ILE A 167 -15.52 -12.10 0.24
C ILE A 167 -14.52 -12.97 -0.54
N TYR A 168 -13.45 -12.36 -1.06
CA TYR A 168 -12.41 -13.06 -1.81
C TYR A 168 -11.55 -13.96 -0.91
N ALA A 169 -11.29 -13.55 0.34
CA ALA A 169 -10.53 -14.34 1.29
C ALA A 169 -11.30 -15.55 1.85
N SER A 170 -12.62 -15.61 1.67
CA SER A 170 -13.47 -16.74 2.09
C SER A 170 -13.48 -17.92 1.12
N LEU A 171 -12.78 -17.78 -0.02
CA LEU A 171 -12.63 -18.84 -1.01
C LEU A 171 -11.66 -19.93 -0.50
N GLU A 172 -11.85 -21.16 -1.01
CA GLU A 172 -11.08 -22.35 -0.58
C GLU A 172 -9.57 -22.19 -0.81
N TYR A 173 -9.18 -21.38 -1.80
CA TYR A 173 -7.80 -21.01 -2.11
C TYR A 173 -7.70 -19.49 -2.30
N PRO A 174 -7.46 -18.72 -1.22
CA PRO A 174 -7.40 -17.27 -1.33
C PRO A 174 -6.12 -16.85 -2.06
N ASP A 175 -6.25 -15.95 -3.01
CA ASP A 175 -5.10 -15.36 -3.71
C ASP A 175 -4.18 -14.66 -2.68
N PRO A 176 -2.86 -14.97 -2.65
CA PRO A 176 -1.93 -14.40 -1.69
C PRO A 176 -1.75 -12.87 -1.85
N ILE A 177 -1.95 -12.33 -3.05
CA ILE A 177 -1.95 -10.88 -3.29
C ILE A 177 -3.17 -10.26 -2.62
N ILE A 178 -4.35 -10.88 -2.74
CA ILE A 178 -5.56 -10.39 -2.06
C ILE A 178 -5.42 -10.47 -0.53
N ALA A 179 -4.81 -11.53 -0.01
CA ALA A 179 -4.48 -11.63 1.42
C ALA A 179 -3.49 -10.53 1.86
N PHE A 180 -2.51 -10.18 1.02
CA PHE A 180 -1.60 -9.05 1.26
C PHE A 180 -2.34 -7.70 1.25
N VAL A 181 -3.29 -7.48 0.34
CA VAL A 181 -4.12 -6.26 0.29
C VAL A 181 -5.03 -6.17 1.53
N ALA A 182 -5.63 -7.28 1.94
CA ALA A 182 -6.40 -7.35 3.18
C ALA A 182 -5.52 -7.04 4.40
N LEU A 183 -4.29 -7.58 4.45
CA LEU A 183 -3.33 -7.28 5.50
C LEU A 183 -2.98 -5.79 5.53
N THR A 184 -2.79 -5.17 4.36
CA THR A 184 -2.54 -3.73 4.23
C THR A 184 -3.67 -2.92 4.86
N ALA A 185 -4.92 -3.22 4.51
CA ALA A 185 -6.07 -2.50 5.04
C ALA A 185 -6.21 -2.65 6.57
N GLN A 186 -5.90 -3.82 7.13
CA GLN A 186 -5.92 -4.00 8.59
C GLN A 186 -4.79 -3.23 9.28
N VAL A 187 -3.59 -3.19 8.70
CA VAL A 187 -2.47 -2.37 9.21
C VAL A 187 -2.83 -0.88 9.16
N ASP A 188 -3.51 -0.42 8.11
CA ASP A 188 -3.97 0.98 8.01
C ASP A 188 -4.96 1.35 9.11
N VAL A 189 -5.85 0.43 9.50
CA VAL A 189 -6.74 0.63 10.67
C VAL A 189 -5.94 0.82 11.94
N LEU A 190 -4.90 0.00 12.16
CA LEU A 190 -4.01 0.17 13.31
C LEU A 190 -3.26 1.50 13.27
N MET A 191 -2.79 1.92 12.09
CA MET A 191 -2.10 3.21 11.94
C MET A 191 -3.01 4.41 12.21
N LEU A 192 -4.28 4.36 11.80
CA LEU A 192 -5.26 5.39 12.15
C LEU A 192 -5.51 5.40 13.66
N TYR A 193 -5.65 4.23 14.29
CA TYR A 193 -5.84 4.15 15.73
C TYR A 193 -4.63 4.70 16.51
N ASP A 194 -3.41 4.29 16.16
CA ASP A 194 -2.14 4.80 16.74
C ASP A 194 -2.01 6.32 16.59
N LEU A 195 -2.53 6.90 15.51
CA LEU A 195 -2.51 8.35 15.31
C LEU A 195 -3.34 9.09 16.37
N ILE A 196 -4.47 8.53 16.79
CA ILE A 196 -5.33 9.13 17.84
C ILE A 196 -4.58 9.16 19.16
N GLU A 197 -3.85 8.09 19.50
CA GLU A 197 -3.14 7.95 20.77
C GLU A 197 -1.81 8.73 20.80
N SER A 198 -1.01 8.64 19.73
CA SER A 198 0.35 9.21 19.69
C SER A 198 0.40 10.74 19.51
N LYS A 199 -0.67 11.36 19.00
CA LYS A 199 -0.74 12.81 18.77
C LYS A 199 -2.06 13.40 19.29
N PRO A 200 -2.17 13.68 20.61
CA PRO A 200 -3.35 14.33 21.14
C PRO A 200 -3.51 15.73 20.52
N LEU A 201 -4.74 16.07 20.13
CA LEU A 201 -5.13 17.31 19.43
C LEU A 201 -5.06 18.57 20.34
N GLY A 202 -3.98 18.71 21.12
CA GLY A 202 -3.78 19.75 22.13
C GLY A 202 -4.27 19.36 23.53
N THR A 203 -3.98 20.21 24.51
CA THR A 203 -4.33 20.01 25.94
C THR A 203 -5.64 20.70 26.35
N SER A 204 -6.33 21.35 25.40
CA SER A 204 -7.65 21.95 25.65
C SER A 204 -8.68 20.88 25.96
N MET A 205 -9.66 21.21 26.82
CA MET A 205 -10.78 20.31 27.17
C MET A 205 -11.51 19.79 25.92
N GLU A 206 -11.74 20.65 24.92
CA GLU A 206 -12.35 20.28 23.64
C GLU A 206 -11.50 19.23 22.90
N GLY A 207 -10.18 19.43 22.82
CA GLY A 207 -9.25 18.48 22.22
C GLY A 207 -9.24 17.13 22.93
N THR A 208 -9.23 17.12 24.26
CA THR A 208 -9.28 15.88 25.05
C THR A 208 -10.59 15.13 24.82
N GLN A 209 -11.74 15.82 24.83
CA GLN A 209 -13.04 15.21 24.56
C GLN A 209 -13.12 14.63 23.14
N LEU A 210 -12.57 15.34 22.16
CA LEU A 210 -12.54 14.92 20.76
C LEU A 210 -11.69 13.67 20.56
N VAL A 211 -10.50 13.61 21.18
CA VAL A 211 -9.63 12.42 21.17
C VAL A 211 -10.33 11.24 21.85
N GLN A 212 -10.99 11.46 22.98
CA GLN A 212 -11.75 10.42 23.68
C GLN A 212 -12.91 9.88 22.83
N ALA A 213 -13.63 10.75 22.13
CA ALA A 213 -14.70 10.35 21.22
C ALA A 213 -14.16 9.49 20.07
N LEU A 214 -13.10 9.95 19.39
CA LEU A 214 -12.47 9.16 18.31
C LEU A 214 -11.92 7.82 18.81
N HIS A 215 -11.29 7.80 19.98
CA HIS A 215 -10.81 6.56 20.59
C HIS A 215 -11.96 5.58 20.81
N ALA A 216 -13.06 6.03 21.43
CA ALA A 216 -14.25 5.20 21.65
C ALA A 216 -14.89 4.71 20.33
N GLU A 217 -14.88 5.55 19.27
CA GLU A 217 -15.38 5.19 17.94
C GLU A 217 -14.54 4.08 17.27
N HIS A 218 -13.21 4.04 17.49
CA HIS A 218 -12.29 3.21 16.70
C HIS A 218 -11.64 2.04 17.47
N GLN A 219 -11.74 2.00 18.80
CA GLN A 219 -11.07 0.99 19.63
C GLN A 219 -11.45 -0.45 19.28
N GLN A 220 -12.75 -0.75 19.13
CA GLN A 220 -13.17 -2.12 18.80
C GLN A 220 -12.63 -2.56 17.44
N GLN A 221 -12.62 -1.66 16.45
CA GLN A 221 -12.13 -1.97 15.11
C GLN A 221 -10.62 -2.26 15.12
N ALA A 222 -9.83 -1.55 15.94
CA ALA A 222 -8.41 -1.85 16.11
C ALA A 222 -8.18 -3.22 16.76
N LEU A 223 -9.00 -3.60 17.74
CA LEU A 223 -8.93 -4.93 18.38
C LEU A 223 -9.29 -6.06 17.40
N ASP A 224 -10.31 -5.84 16.57
CA ASP A 224 -10.71 -6.80 15.53
C ASP A 224 -9.59 -6.94 14.47
N ALA A 225 -8.99 -5.82 14.06
CA ALA A 225 -7.90 -5.80 13.08
C ALA A 225 -6.70 -6.66 13.49
N VAL A 226 -6.36 -6.71 14.77
CA VAL A 226 -5.25 -7.54 15.29
C VAL A 226 -5.52 -9.03 15.15
N THR A 227 -6.77 -9.41 15.41
CA THR A 227 -7.23 -10.79 15.25
C THR A 227 -7.20 -11.18 13.78
N ASP A 228 -7.69 -10.30 12.92
CA ASP A 228 -7.69 -10.50 11.47
C ASP A 228 -6.27 -10.52 10.88
N ILE A 229 -5.36 -9.66 11.35
CA ILE A 229 -3.93 -9.70 10.97
C ILE A 229 -3.34 -11.07 11.33
N SER A 230 -3.61 -11.57 12.54
CA SER A 230 -3.09 -12.88 12.97
C SER A 230 -3.55 -14.01 12.03
N LEU A 231 -4.81 -13.96 11.58
CA LEU A 231 -5.35 -14.90 10.62
C LEU A 231 -4.70 -14.75 9.24
N LEU A 232 -4.58 -13.52 8.74
CA LEU A 232 -3.99 -13.24 7.42
C LEU A 232 -2.52 -13.62 7.35
N VAL A 233 -1.77 -13.40 8.44
CA VAL A 233 -0.37 -13.84 8.59
C VAL A 233 -0.28 -15.36 8.48
N ALA A 234 -1.20 -16.11 9.11
CA ALA A 234 -1.24 -17.56 9.01
C ALA A 234 -1.58 -18.04 7.58
N VAL A 235 -2.53 -17.38 6.90
CA VAL A 235 -2.90 -17.66 5.50
C VAL A 235 -1.70 -17.42 4.57
N LEU A 236 -1.03 -16.28 4.69
CA LEU A 236 0.15 -15.95 3.89
C LEU A 236 1.30 -16.93 4.14
N GLY A 237 1.44 -17.45 5.36
CA GLY A 237 2.42 -18.49 5.70
C GLY A 237 2.22 -19.83 5.02
N GLN A 238 1.00 -20.14 4.55
CA GLN A 238 0.75 -21.35 3.76
C GLN A 238 1.19 -21.20 2.29
N HIS A 239 1.52 -19.99 1.84
CA HIS A 239 1.86 -19.70 0.46
C HIS A 239 3.38 -19.57 0.29
N PHE A 240 3.95 -20.34 -0.65
CA PHE A 240 5.39 -20.26 -0.98
C PHE A 240 5.79 -18.93 -1.61
N GLN A 241 4.86 -18.21 -2.24
CA GLN A 241 5.08 -16.95 -2.94
C GLN A 241 4.31 -15.82 -2.25
N MET A 242 4.89 -15.29 -1.17
CA MET A 242 4.36 -14.07 -0.56
C MET A 242 4.73 -12.85 -1.40
N HIS A 243 3.84 -11.86 -1.43
CA HIS A 243 4.17 -10.56 -2.02
C HIS A 243 5.46 -10.02 -1.38
N PRO A 244 6.42 -9.51 -2.16
CA PRO A 244 7.75 -9.20 -1.65
C PRO A 244 7.77 -8.02 -0.66
N LEU A 245 6.70 -7.22 -0.60
CA LEU A 245 6.53 -6.14 0.36
C LEU A 245 5.82 -6.58 1.66
N THR A 246 5.36 -7.83 1.78
CA THR A 246 4.73 -8.36 3.00
C THR A 246 5.55 -8.11 4.27
N PRO A 247 6.90 -8.23 4.27
CA PRO A 247 7.69 -7.94 5.47
C PRO A 247 7.52 -6.51 6.01
N ILE A 248 7.22 -5.53 5.15
CA ILE A 248 6.96 -4.14 5.59
C ILE A 248 5.70 -4.11 6.47
N LEU A 249 4.62 -4.74 6.02
CA LEU A 249 3.36 -4.80 6.78
C LEU A 249 3.52 -5.56 8.09
N LEU A 250 4.28 -6.66 8.07
CA LEU A 250 4.63 -7.41 9.28
C LEU A 250 5.41 -6.54 10.28
N LEU A 251 6.38 -5.75 9.81
CA LEU A 251 7.13 -4.82 10.65
C LEU A 251 6.20 -3.76 11.27
N LEU A 252 5.28 -3.18 10.49
CA LEU A 252 4.34 -2.18 10.98
C LEU A 252 3.38 -2.76 12.04
N GLY A 253 2.82 -3.95 11.80
CA GLY A 253 1.98 -4.65 12.78
C GLY A 253 2.73 -5.02 14.06
N ALA A 254 4.02 -5.40 13.93
CA ALA A 254 4.88 -5.68 15.07
C ALA A 254 5.17 -4.43 15.90
N ARG A 255 5.48 -3.29 15.26
CA ARG A 255 5.70 -2.01 15.94
C ARG A 255 4.46 -1.56 16.70
N PHE A 256 3.28 -1.65 16.08
CA PHE A 256 2.02 -1.34 16.75
C PHE A 256 1.80 -2.22 18.00
N SER A 257 2.09 -3.52 17.89
CA SER A 257 1.95 -4.44 19.03
C SER A 257 2.93 -4.13 20.16
N GLN A 258 4.12 -3.58 19.85
CA GLN A 258 5.11 -3.16 20.84
C GLN A 258 4.73 -1.85 21.54
N SER A 259 4.07 -0.92 20.84
CA SER A 259 3.66 0.35 21.40
C SER A 259 2.40 0.26 22.27
N HIS A 260 1.62 -0.83 22.15
CA HIS A 260 0.34 -0.98 22.85
C HIS A 260 0.18 -2.32 23.62
N PRO A 261 1.12 -2.70 24.50
CA PRO A 261 1.04 -3.98 25.24
C PRO A 261 -0.19 -4.10 26.15
N GLU A 262 -0.76 -2.97 26.59
CA GLU A 262 -1.89 -2.88 27.51
C GLU A 262 -3.27 -3.12 26.87
N LEU A 263 -3.39 -3.00 25.54
CA LEU A 263 -4.71 -3.01 24.90
C LEU A 263 -5.35 -4.43 24.84
N ASN A 264 -4.56 -5.50 24.73
CA ASN A 264 -5.07 -6.89 24.62
C ASN A 264 -3.95 -7.97 24.69
N ASN A 265 -4.25 -9.11 25.32
CA ASN A 265 -3.40 -10.32 25.23
C ASN A 265 -3.24 -10.86 23.80
N ALA A 266 -4.14 -10.50 22.88
CA ALA A 266 -4.02 -10.82 21.46
C ALA A 266 -2.77 -10.18 20.81
N TYR A 267 -2.36 -8.99 21.23
CA TYR A 267 -1.14 -8.33 20.75
C TYR A 267 0.13 -9.12 21.12
N VAL A 268 0.14 -9.71 22.31
CA VAL A 268 1.24 -10.58 22.78
C VAL A 268 1.37 -11.83 21.92
N LYS A 269 0.25 -12.33 21.35
CA LYS A 269 0.24 -13.50 20.47
C LYS A 269 0.57 -13.17 19.01
N LEU A 270 0.28 -11.95 18.56
CA LEU A 270 0.59 -11.51 17.19
C LEU A 270 2.11 -11.45 16.94
N MET A 271 2.88 -10.95 17.91
CA MET A 271 4.32 -10.79 17.77
C MET A 271 5.08 -12.11 17.47
N PRO A 272 4.85 -13.22 18.20
CA PRO A 272 5.42 -14.52 17.84
C PRO A 272 5.07 -14.96 16.41
N SER A 273 3.81 -14.83 15.98
CA SER A 273 3.40 -15.20 14.62
C SER A 273 4.12 -14.39 13.55
N ILE A 274 4.27 -13.08 13.77
CA ILE A 274 5.03 -12.21 12.86
C ILE A 274 6.50 -12.62 12.81
N LEU A 275 7.14 -12.86 13.97
CA LEU A 275 8.54 -13.24 14.03
C LEU A 275 8.82 -14.58 13.36
N THR A 276 7.92 -15.56 13.52
CA THR A 276 7.99 -16.85 12.82
C THR A 276 7.91 -16.64 11.30
N MET A 277 6.92 -15.88 10.83
CA MET A 277 6.77 -15.58 9.40
C MET A 277 7.96 -14.84 8.79
N LEU A 278 8.55 -13.88 9.52
CA LEU A 278 9.76 -13.22 9.08
C LEU A 278 10.96 -14.18 9.05
N GLN A 279 11.04 -15.14 9.97
CA GLN A 279 12.11 -16.15 10.00
C GLN A 279 11.98 -17.13 8.84
N ASP A 280 10.78 -17.65 8.60
CA ASP A 280 10.51 -18.61 7.53
C ASP A 280 10.76 -18.01 6.13
N SER A 281 10.60 -16.69 6.00
CA SER A 281 10.84 -15.97 4.74
C SER A 281 12.24 -15.38 4.57
N MET A 282 13.17 -15.57 5.52
CA MET A 282 14.52 -14.99 5.46
C MET A 282 15.31 -15.41 4.23
N GLY A 283 15.17 -16.68 3.80
CA GLY A 283 15.89 -17.20 2.62
C GLY A 283 15.38 -16.63 1.30
N LEU A 284 14.14 -16.13 1.29
CA LEU A 284 13.44 -15.64 0.10
C LEU A 284 13.40 -14.12 0.01
N ASN A 285 13.57 -13.42 1.15
CA ASN A 285 13.41 -11.98 1.23
C ASN A 285 14.40 -11.34 2.22
N LYS A 286 15.30 -10.50 1.72
CA LYS A 286 16.30 -9.78 2.55
C LYS A 286 15.67 -8.79 3.51
N LEU A 287 14.48 -8.24 3.22
CA LEU A 287 13.74 -7.39 4.16
C LEU A 287 13.37 -8.17 5.41
N SER A 288 12.98 -9.43 5.26
CA SER A 288 12.63 -10.28 6.41
C SER A 288 13.82 -10.45 7.37
N GLN A 289 15.03 -10.62 6.84
CA GLN A 289 16.26 -10.67 7.65
C GLN A 289 16.51 -9.35 8.40
N ASN A 290 16.47 -8.22 7.68
CA ASN A 290 16.71 -6.90 8.24
C ASN A 290 15.69 -6.56 9.33
N PHE A 291 14.40 -6.78 9.07
CA PHE A 291 13.33 -6.45 10.01
C PHE A 291 13.32 -7.37 11.22
N SER A 292 13.60 -8.67 11.06
CA SER A 292 13.76 -9.58 12.20
C SER A 292 14.91 -9.15 13.11
N SER A 293 16.03 -8.68 12.54
CA SER A 293 17.15 -8.16 13.33
C SER A 293 16.79 -6.87 14.08
N THR A 294 16.01 -6.00 13.45
CA THR A 294 15.56 -4.71 14.03
C THR A 294 14.60 -4.94 15.19
N LEU A 295 13.64 -5.86 15.02
CA LEU A 295 12.66 -6.19 16.07
C LEU A 295 13.31 -6.86 17.31
N LYS A 296 14.46 -7.53 17.13
CA LYS A 296 15.23 -8.14 18.24
C LYS A 296 16.15 -7.17 18.98
N ALA A 297 16.46 -6.00 18.40
CA ALA A 297 17.37 -5.00 18.97
C ALA A 297 16.82 -3.58 18.78
N PRO A 298 15.93 -3.10 19.68
CA PRO A 298 15.33 -1.77 19.56
C PRO A 298 16.43 -0.69 19.64
N GLY A 299 16.61 0.07 18.56
CA GLY A 299 17.62 1.15 18.45
C GLY A 299 18.45 1.18 17.16
N ARG A 300 18.35 0.16 16.29
CA ARG A 300 18.94 0.22 14.94
C ARG A 300 18.02 0.93 13.96
N HIS A 301 18.55 1.88 13.19
CA HIS A 301 17.84 2.43 12.03
C HIS A 301 17.60 1.33 10.99
N VAL A 302 16.39 1.31 10.43
CA VAL A 302 16.03 0.38 9.37
C VAL A 302 16.78 0.77 8.10
N VAL A 303 17.60 -0.14 7.58
CA VAL A 303 18.25 0.03 6.28
C VAL A 303 17.40 -0.71 5.24
N LEU A 304 16.73 0.04 4.36
CA LEU A 304 15.82 -0.47 3.32
C LEU A 304 16.55 -1.12 2.12
N ASP A 305 17.81 -1.52 2.28
CA ASP A 305 18.63 -2.12 1.21
C ASP A 305 18.01 -3.41 0.61
N GLY A 306 17.14 -4.10 1.35
CA GLY A 306 16.46 -5.32 0.89
C GLY A 306 15.33 -5.11 -0.12
N VAL A 307 14.74 -3.90 -0.23
CA VAL A 307 13.70 -3.58 -1.24
C VAL A 307 14.30 -3.64 -2.66
N LEU A 308 15.62 -3.53 -2.75
CA LEU A 308 16.38 -3.23 -3.96
C LEU A 308 16.69 -4.47 -4.81
N GLU A 309 16.73 -5.65 -4.19
CA GLU A 309 17.02 -6.91 -4.89
C GLU A 309 15.78 -7.54 -5.52
N LEU A 310 14.60 -7.01 -5.24
CA LEU A 310 13.38 -7.30 -6.02
C LEU A 310 13.48 -6.82 -7.46
N TRP A 311 14.45 -5.95 -7.78
CA TRP A 311 14.73 -5.44 -9.12
C TRP A 311 15.93 -6.10 -9.81
N SER A 312 16.65 -7.03 -9.16
CA SER A 312 17.66 -7.84 -9.85
C SER A 312 16.98 -8.93 -10.68
N PHE A 313 16.54 -8.55 -11.88
CA PHE A 313 16.26 -9.50 -12.96
C PHE A 313 17.54 -10.26 -13.29
N GLY A 314 17.66 -11.46 -12.74
CA GLY A 314 18.84 -12.31 -12.90
C GLY A 314 18.53 -13.76 -12.57
N ASP A 315 17.34 -14.25 -12.94
CA ASP A 315 17.11 -15.63 -13.38
C ASP A 315 15.65 -15.76 -13.84
N SER A 316 15.47 -16.11 -15.11
CA SER A 316 14.19 -16.13 -15.84
C SER A 316 13.21 -17.22 -15.39
N SER A 317 13.38 -17.77 -14.18
CA SER A 317 12.64 -18.93 -13.66
C SER A 317 11.65 -18.59 -12.54
N TYR A 318 11.63 -17.35 -12.05
CA TYR A 318 10.75 -16.90 -10.96
C TYR A 318 10.00 -15.62 -11.30
N LEU A 319 9.51 -15.50 -12.54
CA LEU A 319 8.45 -14.55 -12.82
C LEU A 319 7.21 -15.02 -12.06
N ILE A 320 6.91 -14.35 -10.95
CA ILE A 320 5.55 -14.34 -10.40
C ILE A 320 4.71 -13.68 -11.50
N PRO A 321 3.74 -14.39 -12.11
CA PRO A 321 2.71 -13.70 -12.87
C PRO A 321 1.97 -12.82 -11.87
N VAL A 322 2.11 -11.50 -12.02
CA VAL A 322 1.32 -10.50 -11.31
C VAL A 322 -0.11 -10.51 -11.84
#